data_AF-K5X9D4-F1
#
_entry.id   AF-K5X9D4-F1
#
_cell.length_a   1.000
_cell.length_b   1.000
_cell.length_c   1.000
_cell.angle_alpha   90.00
_cell.angle_beta   90.00
_cell.angle_gamma   90.00
#
_symmetry.space_group_name_H-M   'P 1'
#
loop_
_entity.id
_entity.type
_entity.pdbx_description
1 polymer ?
#
loop_
_entity_poly.entity_id
_entity_poly.type
_entity_poly.pdbx_seq_one_letter_code
_entity_poly.pdbx_strand_id
1 'polypeptide(L)'
;MALQPNLRPLIIAGSPDAPHTLDCFLDYVCSYSTKLGNTIENVLKPLFDPNGNGKYAGKVKVIFRNQVQPWHGTSILLHEAGLAMVRVAPEQLWPFSLAIWAHHREYHDLPAADMTPRQVRHKIADLAVQFIGEGKRQAFLDLLTNSEAQPNYGVAVTNDLKYTVRFSRQNSIHVSPTVLFDGVAAPEISSSWGEKEWLEWLGKKVTV
;
A
#
# COMPACT_ATOMS: atom_id res chain seq x y z
N MET A 1 -3.22 14.33 -6.44
CA MET A 1 -3.05 14.54 -4.99
C MET A 1 -1.58 14.48 -4.57
N ALA A 2 -1.15 15.34 -3.64
CA ALA A 2 0.22 15.34 -3.11
C ALA A 2 0.38 14.40 -1.90
N LEU A 3 1.62 13.99 -1.63
CA LEU A 3 2.02 13.24 -0.44
C LEU A 3 3.00 14.08 0.38
N GLN A 4 3.06 13.82 1.69
CA GLN A 4 4.17 14.34 2.50
C GLN A 4 5.51 13.80 1.97
N PRO A 5 6.62 14.55 2.10
CA PRO A 5 7.91 14.11 1.55
C PRO A 5 8.33 12.71 1.97
N ASN A 6 8.14 12.36 3.26
CA ASN A 6 8.44 11.04 3.82
C ASN A 6 7.52 9.90 3.31
N LEU A 7 6.38 10.24 2.71
CA LEU A 7 5.41 9.28 2.17
C LEU A 7 5.43 9.22 0.64
N ARG A 8 6.30 9.98 -0.04
CA ARG A 8 6.47 9.92 -1.50
C ARG A 8 6.69 8.51 -2.07
N PRO A 9 7.38 7.57 -1.37
CA PRO A 9 7.51 6.19 -1.85
C PRO A 9 6.18 5.45 -2.04
N LEU A 10 5.05 5.97 -1.50
CA LEU A 10 3.72 5.45 -1.78
C LEU A 10 3.23 5.73 -3.22
N ILE A 11 3.97 6.49 -4.03
CA ILE A 11 3.77 6.57 -5.49
C ILE A 11 4.40 5.31 -6.10
N ILE A 12 3.55 4.36 -6.49
CA ILE A 12 3.98 3.00 -6.87
C ILE A 12 4.00 2.76 -8.39
N ALA A 13 3.42 3.68 -9.17
CA ALA A 13 3.45 3.65 -10.62
C ALA A 13 3.30 5.06 -11.22
N GLY A 14 3.89 5.27 -12.40
CA GLY A 14 3.86 6.55 -13.11
C GLY A 14 4.86 7.58 -12.57
N SER A 15 4.95 8.72 -13.26
CA SER A 15 5.83 9.83 -12.85
C SER A 15 5.27 10.55 -11.61
N PRO A 16 6.09 10.92 -10.61
CA PRO A 16 5.66 11.76 -9.49
C PRO A 16 5.03 13.09 -9.91
N ASP A 17 5.37 13.60 -11.10
CA ASP A 17 4.86 14.86 -11.65
C ASP A 17 3.64 14.68 -12.55
N ALA A 18 3.14 13.45 -12.72
CA ALA A 18 1.94 13.20 -13.50
C ALA A 18 0.74 14.00 -12.97
N PRO A 19 -0.04 14.66 -13.85
CA PRO A 19 -1.14 15.52 -13.46
C PRO A 19 -2.30 14.75 -12.83
N HIS A 20 -2.62 13.57 -13.38
CA HIS A 20 -3.70 12.75 -12.86
C HIS A 20 -3.23 11.80 -11.75
N THR A 21 -4.08 11.61 -10.73
CA THR A 21 -3.84 10.67 -9.63
C THR A 21 -4.91 9.62 -9.50
N LEU A 22 -4.48 8.37 -9.45
CA LEU A 22 -5.24 7.24 -8.94
C LEU A 22 -4.81 6.97 -7.50
N ASP A 23 -5.60 7.44 -6.53
CA ASP A 23 -5.39 7.12 -5.11
C ASP A 23 -6.11 5.80 -4.79
N CYS A 24 -5.33 4.72 -4.63
CA CYS A 24 -5.83 3.37 -4.37
C CYS A 24 -5.72 3.03 -2.89
N PHE A 25 -6.85 3.00 -2.20
CA PHE A 25 -6.97 2.66 -0.78
C PHE A 25 -7.06 1.15 -0.62
N LEU A 26 -5.96 0.52 -0.20
CA LEU A 26 -5.80 -0.93 -0.14
C LEU A 26 -5.50 -1.38 1.30
N ASP A 27 -6.00 -2.56 1.66
CA ASP A 27 -5.70 -3.24 2.93
C ASP A 27 -4.84 -4.49 2.63
N TYR A 28 -3.80 -4.72 3.42
CA TYR A 28 -2.93 -5.90 3.29
C TYR A 28 -3.61 -7.24 3.54
N VAL A 29 -4.71 -7.29 4.31
CA VAL A 29 -5.46 -8.51 4.61
C VAL A 29 -6.63 -8.73 3.64
N CYS A 30 -7.03 -7.70 2.88
CA CYS A 30 -8.20 -7.77 2.01
C CYS A 30 -7.90 -8.50 0.69
N SER A 31 -8.59 -9.61 0.42
CA SER A 31 -8.45 -10.35 -0.83
C SER A 31 -8.83 -9.54 -2.09
N TYR A 32 -9.74 -8.57 -2.00
CA TYR A 32 -10.05 -7.67 -3.11
C TYR A 32 -8.94 -6.64 -3.35
N SER A 33 -8.27 -6.21 -2.27
CA SER A 33 -7.08 -5.35 -2.38
C SER A 33 -5.93 -6.09 -3.03
N THR A 34 -5.72 -7.37 -2.73
CA THR A 34 -4.76 -8.25 -3.42
C THR A 34 -5.01 -8.28 -4.93
N LYS A 35 -6.28 -8.43 -5.36
CA LYS A 35 -6.63 -8.43 -6.80
C LYS A 35 -6.24 -7.12 -7.47
N LEU A 36 -6.64 -5.98 -6.88
CA LEU A 36 -6.30 -4.67 -7.44
C LEU A 36 -4.79 -4.39 -7.39
N GLY A 37 -4.08 -4.81 -6.35
CA GLY A 37 -2.62 -4.71 -6.27
C GLY A 37 -1.93 -5.46 -7.40
N ASN A 38 -2.37 -6.69 -7.69
CA ASN A 38 -1.87 -7.46 -8.83
C ASN A 38 -2.20 -6.79 -10.17
N THR A 39 -3.38 -6.21 -10.33
CA THR A 39 -3.72 -5.43 -11.54
C THR A 39 -2.85 -4.17 -11.65
N ILE A 40 -2.55 -3.49 -10.55
CA ILE A 40 -1.64 -2.34 -10.57
C ILE A 40 -0.27 -2.76 -11.09
N GLU A 41 0.31 -3.85 -10.57
CA GLU A 41 1.62 -4.33 -11.00
C GLU A 41 1.64 -4.78 -12.46
N ASN A 42 0.65 -5.59 -12.87
CA ASN A 42 0.72 -6.28 -14.16
C ASN A 42 0.08 -5.50 -15.31
N VAL A 43 -0.76 -4.50 -15.02
CA VAL A 43 -1.49 -3.72 -16.04
C VAL A 43 -1.13 -2.24 -15.95
N LEU A 44 -1.42 -1.60 -14.80
CA LEU A 44 -1.31 -0.14 -14.72
C LEU A 44 0.12 0.36 -14.75
N LYS A 45 1.03 -0.32 -14.04
CA LYS A 45 2.43 0.07 -13.99
C LYS A 45 3.10 0.02 -15.37
N PRO A 46 2.94 -1.04 -16.19
CA PRO A 46 3.36 -1.01 -17.59
C PRO A 46 2.72 0.12 -18.41
N LEU A 47 1.42 0.39 -18.24
CA LEU A 47 0.73 1.45 -18.97
C LEU A 47 1.25 2.86 -18.62
N PHE A 48 1.79 3.04 -17.42
CA PHE A 48 2.27 4.32 -16.90
C PHE A 48 3.80 4.46 -16.91
N ASP A 49 4.53 3.41 -17.31
CA ASP A 49 5.99 3.38 -17.29
C ASP A 49 6.58 4.38 -18.31
N PRO A 50 7.27 5.44 -17.85
CA PRO A 50 7.92 6.39 -18.75
C PRO A 50 9.12 5.80 -19.50
N ASN A 51 9.75 4.74 -18.97
CA ASN A 51 10.93 4.13 -19.61
C ASN A 51 10.53 3.11 -20.68
N GLY A 52 9.33 2.55 -20.59
CA GLY A 52 8.78 1.55 -21.51
C GLY A 52 7.85 2.11 -22.60
N ASN A 53 7.75 3.44 -22.75
CA ASN A 53 6.78 4.10 -23.63
C ASN A 53 5.32 3.69 -23.33
N GLY A 54 4.97 3.53 -22.05
CA GLY A 54 3.61 3.23 -21.62
C GLY A 54 2.60 4.22 -22.20
N LYS A 55 1.43 3.74 -22.63
CA LYS A 55 0.41 4.56 -23.32
C LYS A 55 0.03 5.85 -22.57
N TYR A 56 0.09 5.83 -21.24
CA TYR A 56 -0.21 6.98 -20.37
C TYR A 56 1.01 7.42 -19.53
N ALA A 57 2.23 7.13 -20.02
CA ALA A 57 3.48 7.62 -19.45
C ALA A 57 3.42 9.13 -19.19
N GLY A 58 3.80 9.53 -17.97
CA GLY A 58 3.78 10.94 -17.55
C GLY A 58 2.40 11.57 -17.34
N LYS A 59 1.31 10.84 -17.63
CA LYS A 59 -0.06 11.38 -17.53
C LYS A 59 -0.78 11.00 -16.24
N VAL A 60 -0.53 9.78 -15.76
CA VAL A 60 -1.17 9.24 -14.56
C VAL A 60 -0.11 8.71 -13.60
N LYS A 61 -0.34 8.89 -12.29
CA LYS A 61 0.38 8.18 -11.23
C LYS A 61 -0.58 7.44 -10.31
N VAL A 62 -0.12 6.31 -9.78
CA VAL A 62 -0.84 5.53 -8.78
C VAL A 62 -0.22 5.77 -7.41
N ILE A 63 -1.07 6.13 -6.45
CA ILE A 63 -0.70 6.30 -5.04
C ILE A 63 -1.34 5.17 -4.24
N PHE A 64 -0.51 4.34 -3.60
CA PHE A 64 -0.98 3.41 -2.59
C PHE A 64 -1.35 4.16 -1.31
N ARG A 65 -2.61 4.02 -0.88
CA ARG A 65 -3.13 4.57 0.37
C ARG A 65 -3.40 3.41 1.34
N ASN A 66 -2.74 3.45 2.50
CA ASN A 66 -2.97 2.49 3.57
C ASN A 66 -4.40 2.62 4.10
N GLN A 67 -5.24 1.60 3.87
CA GLN A 67 -6.62 1.54 4.35
C GLN A 67 -6.77 0.39 5.35
N VAL A 68 -6.40 0.64 6.61
CA VAL A 68 -6.55 -0.34 7.69
C VAL A 68 -8.03 -0.60 7.94
N GLN A 69 -8.49 -1.84 7.74
CA GLN A 69 -9.85 -2.21 8.12
C GLN A 69 -9.88 -2.76 9.55
N PRO A 70 -10.73 -2.19 10.44
CA PRO A 70 -10.74 -2.58 11.85
C PRO A 70 -11.28 -3.99 12.10
N TRP A 71 -11.94 -4.60 11.13
CA TRP A 71 -12.40 -5.99 11.20
C TRP A 71 -11.37 -7.01 10.68
N HIS A 72 -10.21 -6.57 10.21
CA HIS A 72 -9.07 -7.44 9.89
C HIS A 72 -8.04 -7.33 11.03
N GLY A 73 -8.02 -8.29 11.96
CA GLY A 73 -7.33 -8.14 13.25
C GLY A 73 -5.82 -7.82 13.16
N THR A 74 -5.15 -8.31 12.12
CA THR A 74 -3.71 -8.12 11.90
C THR A 74 -3.38 -6.92 10.99
N SER A 75 -4.38 -6.28 10.37
CA SER A 75 -4.17 -5.29 9.32
C SER A 75 -3.29 -4.12 9.77
N ILE A 76 -3.50 -3.63 10.99
CA ILE A 76 -2.67 -2.54 11.55
C ILE A 76 -1.18 -2.90 11.58
N LEU A 77 -0.83 -4.14 11.93
CA LEU A 77 0.55 -4.62 12.05
C LEU A 77 1.22 -4.72 10.67
N LEU A 78 0.46 -5.14 9.65
CA LEU A 78 0.95 -5.20 8.28
C LEU A 78 1.13 -3.81 7.67
N HIS A 79 0.24 -2.87 7.98
CA HIS A 79 0.38 -1.47 7.55
C HIS A 79 1.55 -0.75 8.24
N GLU A 80 1.81 -1.02 9.52
CA GLU A 80 3.04 -0.58 10.18
C GLU A 80 4.28 -1.15 9.47
N ALA A 81 4.27 -2.43 9.10
CA ALA A 81 5.38 -3.05 8.36
C ALA A 81 5.62 -2.40 6.99
N GLY A 82 4.56 -2.10 6.23
CA GLY A 82 4.67 -1.35 4.98
C GLY A 82 5.32 0.03 5.17
N LEU A 83 4.91 0.77 6.20
CA LEU A 83 5.51 2.07 6.53
C LEU A 83 6.93 1.97 7.10
N ALA A 84 7.29 0.87 7.76
CA ALA A 84 8.68 0.61 8.14
C ALA A 84 9.55 0.37 6.90
N MET A 85 9.03 -0.32 5.88
CA MET A 85 9.72 -0.50 4.60
C MET A 85 9.97 0.85 3.92
N VAL A 86 9.00 1.78 3.94
CA VAL A 86 9.18 3.16 3.45
C VAL A 86 10.40 3.85 4.07
N ARG A 87 10.69 3.58 5.35
CA ARG A 87 11.83 4.20 6.05
C ARG A 87 13.16 3.50 5.81
N VAL A 88 13.18 2.17 5.69
CA VAL A 88 14.42 1.37 5.62
C VAL A 88 14.92 1.14 4.19
N ALA A 89 13.99 0.94 3.26
CA ALA A 89 14.26 0.63 1.86
C ALA A 89 13.04 1.06 1.01
N PRO A 90 12.81 2.37 0.82
CA PRO A 90 11.63 2.90 0.14
C PRO A 90 11.40 2.31 -1.26
N GLU A 91 12.46 2.00 -1.98
CA GLU A 91 12.43 1.35 -3.30
C GLU A 91 11.85 -0.07 -3.26
N GLN A 92 11.90 -0.73 -2.11
CA GLN A 92 11.39 -2.09 -1.90
C GLN A 92 9.93 -2.12 -1.42
N LEU A 93 9.31 -0.97 -1.14
CA LEU A 93 7.94 -0.90 -0.63
C LEU A 93 6.96 -1.72 -1.49
N TRP A 94 6.97 -1.49 -2.79
CA TRP A 94 5.96 -2.08 -3.66
C TRP A 94 6.17 -3.59 -3.87
N PRO A 95 7.38 -4.07 -4.20
CA PRO A 95 7.68 -5.52 -4.19
C PRO A 95 7.34 -6.19 -2.85
N PHE A 96 7.66 -5.55 -1.73
CA PHE A 96 7.32 -6.05 -0.41
C PHE A 96 5.81 -6.11 -0.19
N SER A 97 5.07 -5.07 -0.60
CA SER A 97 3.60 -5.02 -0.51
C SER A 97 2.95 -6.17 -1.28
N LEU A 98 3.43 -6.45 -2.50
CA LEU A 98 3.01 -7.60 -3.30
C LEU A 98 3.30 -8.92 -2.59
N ALA A 99 4.45 -9.05 -1.92
CA ALA A 99 4.76 -10.24 -1.12
C ALA A 99 3.85 -10.38 0.10
N ILE A 100 3.52 -9.30 0.80
CA ILE A 100 2.51 -9.36 1.89
C ILE A 100 1.19 -9.90 1.33
N TRP A 101 0.71 -9.38 0.19
CA TRP A 101 -0.51 -9.91 -0.44
C TRP A 101 -0.37 -11.34 -0.96
N ALA A 102 0.82 -11.80 -1.36
CA ALA A 102 1.03 -13.21 -1.70
C ALA A 102 0.84 -14.13 -0.47
N HIS A 103 1.16 -13.62 0.73
CA HIS A 103 1.09 -14.35 1.99
C HIS A 103 -0.08 -13.94 2.91
N HIS A 104 -0.98 -13.04 2.48
CA HIS A 104 -1.99 -12.41 3.35
C HIS A 104 -2.89 -13.41 4.08
N ARG A 105 -3.14 -14.58 3.47
CA ARG A 105 -3.95 -15.66 4.07
C ARG A 105 -3.39 -16.17 5.39
N GLU A 106 -2.08 -16.09 5.59
CA GLU A 106 -1.41 -16.45 6.85
C GLU A 106 -1.72 -15.47 7.99
N TYR A 107 -2.26 -14.29 7.66
CA TYR A 107 -2.60 -13.22 8.59
C TYR A 107 -4.11 -13.01 8.73
N HIS A 108 -4.93 -13.86 8.11
CA HIS A 108 -6.38 -13.85 8.32
C HIS A 108 -6.73 -14.21 9.77
N ASP A 109 -7.96 -13.89 10.19
CA ASP A 109 -8.39 -13.98 11.58
C ASP A 109 -8.15 -15.36 12.21
N LEU A 110 -8.46 -16.45 11.49
CA LEU A 110 -8.28 -17.81 12.03
C LEU A 110 -6.80 -18.24 12.09
N PRO A 111 -5.99 -18.15 11.02
CA PRO A 111 -4.56 -18.48 11.10
C PRO A 111 -3.75 -17.63 12.10
N ALA A 112 -4.17 -16.39 12.34
CA ALA A 112 -3.50 -15.48 13.25
C ALA A 112 -4.11 -15.44 14.66
N ALA A 113 -5.14 -16.24 14.96
CA ALA A 113 -5.92 -16.16 16.19
C ALA A 113 -5.07 -16.25 17.47
N ASP A 114 -4.04 -17.10 17.46
CA ASP A 114 -3.15 -17.34 18.60
C ASP A 114 -1.82 -16.58 18.50
N MET A 115 -1.66 -15.71 17.50
CA MET A 115 -0.44 -14.93 17.31
C MET A 115 -0.47 -13.65 18.15
N THR A 116 0.57 -13.45 18.95
CA THR A 116 0.82 -12.14 19.58
C THR A 116 1.24 -11.11 18.52
N PRO A 117 1.00 -9.80 18.75
CA PRO A 117 1.48 -8.75 17.85
C PRO A 117 2.99 -8.80 17.58
N ARG A 118 3.77 -9.21 18.59
CA ARG A 118 5.23 -9.42 18.44
C ARG A 118 5.53 -10.55 17.44
N GLN A 119 4.86 -11.69 17.55
CA GLN A 119 5.06 -12.81 16.61
C GLN A 119 4.70 -12.42 15.18
N VAL A 120 3.62 -11.66 14.96
CA VAL A 120 3.27 -11.15 13.62
C VAL A 120 4.37 -10.24 13.08
N ARG A 121 4.91 -9.32 13.89
CA ARG A 121 6.00 -8.41 13.48
C ARG A 121 7.32 -9.13 13.22
N HIS A 122 7.63 -10.19 13.96
CA HIS A 122 8.79 -11.03 13.65
C HIS A 122 8.59 -11.77 12.32
N LYS A 123 7.41 -12.39 12.11
CA LYS A 123 7.07 -13.10 10.88
C LYS A 123 7.14 -12.18 9.65
N ILE A 124 6.64 -10.95 9.75
CA ILE A 124 6.71 -9.97 8.65
C ILE A 124 8.13 -9.43 8.44
N ALA A 125 8.95 -9.32 9.50
CA ALA A 125 10.37 -8.99 9.37
C ALA A 125 11.15 -10.08 8.65
N ASP A 126 10.84 -11.36 8.89
CA ASP A 126 11.44 -12.49 8.18
C ASP A 126 11.08 -12.47 6.68
N LEU A 127 9.85 -12.07 6.33
CA LEU A 127 9.49 -11.81 4.93
C LEU A 127 10.29 -10.62 4.36
N ALA A 128 10.46 -9.54 5.13
CA ALA A 128 11.17 -8.34 4.70
C ALA A 128 12.65 -8.62 4.35
N VAL A 129 13.30 -9.58 5.01
CA VAL A 129 14.70 -10.01 4.73
C VAL A 129 14.93 -10.33 3.25
N GLN A 130 13.93 -10.88 2.56
CA GLN A 130 14.04 -11.20 1.13
C GLN A 130 14.30 -9.97 0.25
N PHE A 131 13.93 -8.77 0.74
CA PHE A 131 14.04 -7.50 0.03
C PHE A 131 15.18 -6.63 0.55
N ILE A 132 15.42 -6.63 1.86
CA ILE A 132 16.38 -5.73 2.52
C ILE A 132 17.68 -6.42 2.95
N GLY A 133 17.74 -7.75 2.87
CA GLY A 133 18.83 -8.58 3.36
C GLY A 133 18.87 -8.69 4.89
N GLU A 134 19.53 -9.73 5.40
CA GLU A 134 19.59 -10.02 6.84
C GLU A 134 20.20 -8.85 7.65
N GLY A 135 21.18 -8.15 7.06
CA GLY A 135 21.85 -7.01 7.72
C GLY A 135 20.94 -5.82 8.06
N LYS A 136 19.75 -5.71 7.44
CA LYS A 136 18.77 -4.65 7.73
C LYS A 136 17.57 -5.15 8.55
N ARG A 137 17.50 -6.45 8.85
CA ARG A 137 16.36 -7.05 9.58
C ARG A 137 16.12 -6.37 10.92
N GLN A 138 17.17 -6.15 11.72
CA GLN A 138 17.04 -5.54 13.03
C GLN A 138 16.54 -4.10 12.93
N ALA A 139 17.11 -3.29 12.02
CA ALA A 139 16.67 -1.92 11.80
C ALA A 139 15.19 -1.83 11.38
N PHE A 140 14.71 -2.78 10.59
CA PHE A 140 13.29 -2.89 10.25
C PHE A 140 12.43 -3.25 11.47
N LEU A 141 12.85 -4.23 12.27
CA LEU A 141 12.13 -4.65 13.47
C LEU A 141 12.11 -3.57 14.57
N ASP A 142 13.19 -2.81 14.72
CA ASP A 142 13.27 -1.69 15.68
C ASP A 142 12.18 -0.65 15.40
N LEU A 143 11.87 -0.38 14.14
CA LEU A 143 10.78 0.53 13.76
C LEU A 143 9.38 0.02 14.14
N LEU A 144 9.25 -1.30 14.33
CA LEU A 144 8.01 -2.00 14.71
C LEU A 144 7.98 -2.37 16.19
N THR A 145 9.00 -2.01 16.96
CA THR A 145 9.08 -2.32 18.39
C THR A 145 8.49 -1.18 19.20
N ASN A 146 7.64 -1.53 20.17
CA ASN A 146 7.04 -0.56 21.08
C ASN A 146 8.09 0.03 22.02
N SER A 147 7.93 1.30 22.37
CA SER A 147 8.75 1.93 23.40
C SER A 147 8.34 1.41 24.78
N GLU A 148 9.29 0.85 25.53
CA GLU A 148 9.07 0.49 26.94
C GLU A 148 8.88 1.72 27.84
N ALA A 149 9.52 2.84 27.48
CA ALA A 149 9.40 4.11 28.20
C ALA A 149 8.05 4.82 27.96
N GLN A 150 7.37 4.52 26.85
CA GLN A 150 6.09 5.14 26.48
C GLN A 150 5.09 4.07 26.05
N PRO A 151 4.46 3.33 26.99
CA PRO A 151 3.71 2.11 26.71
C PRO A 151 2.47 2.31 25.81
N ASN A 152 1.98 3.55 25.64
CA ASN A 152 0.83 3.88 24.78
C ASN A 152 1.19 4.77 23.57
N TYR A 153 2.48 4.87 23.21
CA TYR A 153 2.90 5.71 22.08
C TYR A 153 2.84 4.99 20.73
N GLY A 154 2.80 3.66 20.75
CA GLY A 154 2.87 2.81 19.57
C GLY A 154 4.32 2.46 19.19
N VAL A 155 4.59 2.40 17.89
CA VAL A 155 5.89 2.09 17.28
C VAL A 155 6.43 3.31 16.51
N ALA A 156 7.63 3.23 15.96
CA ALA A 156 8.29 4.39 15.33
C ALA A 156 7.51 4.99 14.15
N VAL A 157 6.70 4.18 13.46
CA VAL A 157 5.88 4.57 12.29
C VAL A 157 4.43 4.94 12.63
N THR A 158 4.03 4.92 13.90
CA THR A 158 2.64 5.18 14.30
C THR A 158 2.12 6.55 13.85
N ASN A 159 2.97 7.59 13.83
CA ASN A 159 2.55 8.92 13.35
C ASN A 159 2.30 8.97 11.84
N ASP A 160 3.08 8.21 11.06
CA ASP A 160 2.85 8.06 9.61
C ASP A 160 1.51 7.34 9.37
N LEU A 161 1.24 6.28 10.14
CA LEU A 161 -0.02 5.54 10.05
C LEU A 161 -1.22 6.41 10.46
N LYS A 162 -1.11 7.19 11.55
CA LYS A 162 -2.14 8.15 11.95
C LYS A 162 -2.44 9.14 10.82
N TYR A 163 -1.41 9.61 10.12
CA TYR A 163 -1.58 10.50 8.97
C TYR A 163 -2.37 9.82 7.83
N THR A 164 -2.01 8.59 7.44
CA THR A 164 -2.71 7.89 6.36
C THR A 164 -4.16 7.58 6.74
N VAL A 165 -4.41 7.15 7.98
CA VAL A 165 -5.77 6.89 8.49
C VAL A 165 -6.59 8.19 8.54
N ARG A 166 -6.00 9.32 8.95
CA ARG A 166 -6.68 10.63 8.90
C ARG A 166 -7.07 11.00 7.47
N PHE A 167 -6.18 10.76 6.51
CA PHE A 167 -6.46 11.04 5.09
C PHE A 167 -7.61 10.19 4.56
N SER A 168 -7.64 8.89 4.87
CA SER A 168 -8.77 8.01 4.54
C SER A 168 -10.08 8.51 5.15
N ARG A 169 -10.07 8.86 6.44
CA ARG A 169 -11.26 9.39 7.13
C ARG A 169 -11.76 10.69 6.54
N GLN A 170 -10.86 11.61 6.17
CA GLN A 170 -11.23 12.88 5.54
C GLN A 170 -11.93 12.69 4.19
N ASN A 171 -11.57 11.62 3.45
CA ASN A 171 -12.19 11.28 2.17
C ASN A 171 -13.34 10.26 2.33
N SER A 172 -13.80 10.00 3.56
CA SER A 172 -14.88 9.06 3.86
C SER A 172 -14.67 7.65 3.30
N ILE A 173 -13.42 7.18 3.24
CA ILE A 173 -13.10 5.86 2.72
C ILE A 173 -13.52 4.80 3.73
N HIS A 174 -14.47 3.95 3.33
CA HIS A 174 -15.03 2.90 4.17
C HIS A 174 -14.43 1.53 3.83
N VAL A 175 -14.65 1.02 2.61
CA VAL A 175 -14.22 -0.32 2.19
C VAL A 175 -12.92 -0.28 1.40
N SER A 176 -12.24 -1.43 1.36
CA SER A 176 -11.04 -1.65 0.56
C SER A 176 -11.30 -2.75 -0.47
N PRO A 177 -10.90 -2.57 -1.74
CA PRO A 177 -10.29 -1.37 -2.26
C PRO A 177 -11.30 -0.23 -2.46
N THR A 178 -10.84 1.01 -2.38
CA THR A 178 -11.53 2.19 -2.92
C THR A 178 -10.54 2.96 -3.80
N VAL A 179 -10.99 3.49 -4.93
CA VAL A 179 -10.15 4.30 -5.82
C VAL A 179 -10.73 5.69 -5.95
N LEU A 180 -9.88 6.71 -5.78
CA LEU A 180 -10.18 8.08 -6.19
C LEU A 180 -9.43 8.38 -7.48
N PHE A 181 -10.08 9.06 -8.42
CA PHE A 181 -9.44 9.69 -9.57
C PHE A 181 -9.46 11.19 -9.38
N ASP A 182 -8.28 11.82 -9.39
CA ASP A 182 -8.11 13.26 -9.15
C ASP A 182 -8.80 13.77 -7.86
N GLY A 183 -8.84 12.90 -6.85
CA GLY A 183 -9.44 13.19 -5.54
C GLY A 183 -10.95 12.96 -5.46
N VAL A 184 -11.61 12.54 -6.53
CA VAL A 184 -13.04 12.18 -6.54
C VAL A 184 -13.19 10.66 -6.58
N ALA A 185 -14.11 10.11 -5.79
CA ALA A 185 -14.36 8.68 -5.78
C ALA A 185 -14.79 8.19 -7.17
N ALA A 186 -14.18 7.09 -7.62
CA ALA A 186 -14.49 6.41 -8.88
C ALA A 186 -15.14 5.05 -8.57
N PRO A 187 -16.42 5.03 -8.14
CA PRO A 187 -17.11 3.82 -7.68
C PRO A 187 -17.31 2.77 -8.77
N GLU A 188 -17.16 3.15 -10.04
CA GLU A 188 -17.21 2.22 -11.17
C GLU A 188 -16.00 1.27 -11.22
N ILE A 189 -14.86 1.65 -10.63
CA ILE A 189 -13.64 0.85 -10.68
C ILE A 189 -13.80 -0.37 -9.77
N SER A 190 -13.75 -1.56 -10.37
CA SER A 190 -13.80 -2.83 -9.66
C SER A 190 -12.41 -3.42 -9.49
N SER A 191 -12.17 -4.08 -8.35
CA SER A 191 -10.96 -4.89 -8.13
C SER A 191 -10.79 -6.04 -9.16
N SER A 192 -11.87 -6.38 -9.87
CA SER A 192 -11.87 -7.44 -10.89
C SER A 192 -11.61 -6.93 -12.31
N TRP A 193 -11.41 -5.63 -12.50
CA TRP A 193 -11.07 -5.07 -13.81
C TRP A 193 -9.73 -5.61 -14.30
N GLY A 194 -9.70 -6.01 -15.57
CA GLY A 194 -8.50 -6.37 -16.29
C GLY A 194 -8.05 -5.25 -17.22
N GLU A 195 -7.11 -5.56 -18.10
CA GLU A 195 -6.50 -4.58 -19.01
C GLU A 195 -7.53 -3.86 -19.89
N LYS A 196 -8.52 -4.59 -20.42
CA LYS A 196 -9.54 -4.02 -21.31
C LYS A 196 -10.34 -2.92 -20.62
N GLU A 197 -10.89 -3.19 -19.44
CA GLU A 197 -11.70 -2.22 -18.69
C GLU A 197 -10.88 -0.99 -18.32
N TRP A 198 -9.63 -1.19 -17.88
CA TRP A 198 -8.72 -0.09 -17.56
C TRP A 198 -8.38 0.76 -18.77
N LEU A 199 -8.07 0.15 -19.92
CA LEU A 199 -7.76 0.87 -21.15
C LEU A 199 -8.96 1.70 -21.64
N GLU A 200 -10.16 1.13 -21.58
CA GLU A 200 -11.39 1.83 -21.96
C GLU A 200 -11.66 3.03 -21.05
N TRP A 201 -11.58 2.81 -19.73
CA TRP A 201 -11.85 3.85 -18.75
C TRP A 201 -10.80 4.97 -18.80
N LEU A 202 -9.51 4.62 -18.84
CA LEU A 202 -8.43 5.62 -18.97
C LEU A 202 -8.53 6.40 -20.27
N GLY A 203 -8.92 5.76 -21.37
CA GLY A 203 -9.11 6.44 -22.66
C GLY A 203 -10.20 7.51 -22.64
N LYS A 204 -11.19 7.37 -21.75
CA LYS A 204 -12.26 8.36 -21.54
C LYS A 204 -11.87 9.46 -20.55
N LYS A 205 -10.94 9.19 -19.63
CA LYS A 205 -10.63 10.07 -18.48
C LYS A 205 -9.33 10.85 -18.63
N VAL A 206 -8.35 10.29 -19.34
CA VAL A 206 -7.03 10.88 -19.52
C VAL A 206 -6.99 11.55 -20.88
N THR A 207 -7.39 12.82 -20.92
CA THR A 207 -7.25 13.66 -22.11
C THR A 207 -5.78 14.04 -22.30
N VAL A 208 -5.30 13.99 -23.54
CA VAL A 208 -3.94 14.41 -23.93
C VAL A 208 -3.81 15.92 -23.87
#